data_AF-A0A834MPQ1-F1
#
_entry.id   AF-A0A834MPQ1-F1
#
_cell.length_a   1.000
_cell.length_b   1.000
_cell.length_c   1.000
_cell.angle_alpha   90.00
_cell.angle_beta   90.00
_cell.angle_gamma   90.00
#
_symmetry.space_group_name_H-M   'P 1'
#
loop_
_entity.id
_entity.type
_entity.pdbx_description
1 polymer ?
#
loop_
_entity_poly.entity_id
_entity_poly.type
_entity_poly.pdbx_seq_one_letter_code
_entity_poly.pdbx_strand_id
1 'polypeptide(L)'
;MKVTNDETGGIYFLDAPGGTGTTFFISLILATIRSQNKIALALASSGIAATLLEGGRTAHSALKLPLNMQSNETPTCNVSKNFAMAKVLQQCKLIVWDECTMAHKKSLEALDRTLKDLRSNNNRFGGAMILLAGDFRQTLPVIPRSTPADELNACLKSSNLWKHVKVLHLSKNMRVELQNDQSGNIFSKQLIDIGNGKFPIDMLTACFCYDYKQVPGAIIKCLWY
;
A
#
# COMPACT_ATOMS: atom_id res chain seq x y z
N MET A 1 1.93 -16.14 6.66
CA MET A 1 3.01 -15.88 5.68
C MET A 1 4.31 -16.41 6.28
N LYS A 2 4.94 -17.44 5.69
CA LYS A 2 6.30 -17.82 6.09
C LYS A 2 7.26 -16.98 5.25
N VAL A 3 8.10 -16.18 5.89
CA VAL A 3 9.28 -15.62 5.22
C VAL A 3 10.22 -16.81 5.01
N THR A 4 10.14 -17.43 3.82
CA THR A 4 11.00 -18.56 3.51
C THR A 4 12.44 -18.05 3.39
N ASN A 5 13.39 -18.87 3.82
CA ASN A 5 14.82 -18.54 3.77
C ASN A 5 15.39 -18.61 2.35
N ASP A 6 14.54 -18.77 1.33
CA ASP A 6 14.98 -19.11 -0.03
C ASP A 6 15.64 -17.93 -0.76
N GLU A 7 15.66 -16.72 -0.16
CA GLU A 7 16.28 -15.48 -0.69
C GLU A 7 15.93 -15.17 -2.16
N THR A 8 14.86 -15.75 -2.68
CA THR A 8 14.42 -15.59 -4.07
C THR A 8 13.74 -14.25 -4.33
N GLY A 9 13.37 -13.52 -3.26
CA GLY A 9 12.67 -12.24 -3.33
C GLY A 9 11.23 -12.38 -3.82
N GLY A 10 10.26 -12.21 -2.92
CA GLY A 10 8.83 -12.30 -3.23
C GLY A 10 8.13 -10.95 -3.10
N ILE A 11 7.25 -10.64 -4.04
CA ILE A 11 6.39 -9.44 -3.98
C ILE A 11 4.96 -9.90 -3.74
N TYR A 12 4.35 -9.38 -2.68
CA TYR A 12 2.96 -9.64 -2.33
C TYR A 12 2.21 -8.31 -2.30
N PHE A 13 0.98 -8.30 -2.78
CA PHE A 13 0.07 -7.18 -2.62
C PHE A 13 -1.14 -7.63 -1.82
N LEU A 14 -1.38 -6.97 -0.70
CA LEU A 14 -2.54 -7.16 0.13
C LEU A 14 -3.61 -6.16 -0.30
N ASP A 15 -4.55 -6.64 -1.12
CA ASP A 15 -5.77 -5.92 -1.45
C ASP A 15 -6.70 -5.94 -0.24
N ALA A 16 -6.83 -4.79 0.41
CA ALA A 16 -7.53 -4.67 1.66
C ALA A 16 -8.45 -3.45 1.66
N PRO A 17 -9.75 -3.65 1.36
CA PRO A 17 -10.76 -2.61 1.45
C PRO A 17 -10.79 -1.96 2.84
N GLY A 18 -11.29 -0.73 2.90
CA GLY A 18 -11.48 -0.01 4.15
C GLY A 18 -12.23 -0.84 5.20
N GLY A 19 -11.71 -0.86 6.44
CA GLY A 19 -12.33 -1.57 7.57
C GLY A 19 -11.97 -3.05 7.70
N THR A 20 -11.16 -3.62 6.80
CA THR A 20 -10.77 -5.05 6.85
C THR A 20 -9.64 -5.38 7.84
N GLY A 21 -9.07 -4.37 8.51
CA GLY A 21 -8.03 -4.58 9.52
C GLY A 21 -6.61 -4.68 8.96
N THR A 22 -6.33 -4.06 7.81
CA THR A 22 -5.02 -4.03 7.13
C THR A 22 -3.87 -3.70 8.08
N THR A 23 -3.98 -2.59 8.81
CA THR A 23 -2.94 -2.14 9.75
C THR A 23 -2.68 -3.16 10.85
N PHE A 24 -3.73 -3.77 11.40
CA PHE A 24 -3.60 -4.83 12.40
C PHE A 24 -2.88 -6.05 11.84
N PHE A 25 -3.24 -6.49 10.63
CA PHE A 25 -2.60 -7.60 9.94
C PHE A 25 -1.12 -7.33 9.66
N ILE A 26 -0.78 -6.14 9.16
CA ILE A 26 0.60 -5.70 8.93
C ILE A 26 1.38 -5.72 10.25
N SER A 27 0.84 -5.12 11.32
CA SER A 27 1.48 -5.09 12.64
C SER A 27 1.76 -6.49 13.17
N LEU A 28 0.83 -7.43 13.00
CA LEU A 28 1.03 -8.82 13.39
C LEU A 28 2.17 -9.49 12.61
N ILE A 29 2.26 -9.26 11.29
CA ILE A 29 3.36 -9.78 10.48
C ILE A 29 4.70 -9.19 10.91
N LEU A 30 4.76 -7.87 11.09
CA LEU A 30 5.96 -7.18 11.55
C LEU A 30 6.43 -7.74 12.89
N ALA A 31 5.53 -7.87 13.86
CA ALA A 31 5.82 -8.43 15.18
C ALA A 31 6.31 -9.88 15.10
N THR A 32 5.68 -10.71 14.26
CA THR A 32 6.03 -12.13 14.07
C THR A 32 7.45 -12.31 13.50
N ILE A 33 7.89 -11.42 12.62
CA ILE A 33 9.26 -11.47 12.06
C ILE A 33 10.27 -10.91 13.04
N ARG A 34 9.93 -9.81 13.73
CA ARG A 34 10.79 -9.20 14.75
C ARG A 34 11.02 -10.13 15.95
N SER A 35 10.01 -10.91 16.36
CA SER A 35 10.16 -11.90 17.44
C SER A 35 11.12 -13.04 17.10
N GLN A 36 11.42 -13.25 15.81
CA GLN A 36 12.44 -14.19 15.34
C GLN A 36 13.83 -13.55 15.24
N ASN A 37 14.05 -12.38 15.85
CA ASN A 37 15.28 -11.59 15.74
C ASN A 37 15.66 -11.22 14.29
N LYS A 38 14.67 -11.15 13.39
CA LYS A 38 14.86 -10.72 12.00
C LYS A 38 14.42 -9.27 11.85
N ILE A 39 15.06 -8.55 10.93
CA ILE A 39 14.73 -7.15 10.65
C ILE A 39 13.54 -7.09 9.68
N ALA A 40 12.45 -6.46 10.14
CA ALA A 40 11.28 -6.13 9.32
C ALA A 40 11.04 -4.62 9.33
N LEU A 41 11.10 -4.01 8.14
CA LEU A 41 10.97 -2.57 7.95
C LEU A 41 9.50 -2.22 7.65
N ALA A 42 8.97 -1.24 8.37
CA ALA A 42 7.62 -0.72 8.17
C ALA A 42 7.69 0.63 7.46
N LEU A 43 7.19 0.69 6.24
CA LEU A 43 7.07 1.89 5.43
C LEU A 43 5.60 2.21 5.20
N ALA A 44 5.28 3.49 5.04
CA ALA A 44 3.98 3.93 4.57
C ALA A 44 4.09 5.12 3.60
N SER A 45 3.09 5.35 2.77
CA SER A 45 3.08 6.50 1.86
C SER A 45 2.78 7.83 2.56
N SER A 46 1.96 7.82 3.62
CA SER A 46 1.61 9.02 4.41
C SER A 46 2.22 8.99 5.82
N GLY A 47 2.38 10.18 6.43
CA GLY A 47 2.88 10.31 7.80
C GLY A 47 1.95 9.67 8.83
N ILE A 48 0.64 9.85 8.66
CA ILE A 48 -0.38 9.28 9.56
C ILE A 48 -0.34 7.75 9.52
N ALA A 49 -0.32 7.15 8.32
CA ALA A 49 -0.21 5.69 8.19
C ALA A 49 1.11 5.17 8.81
N ALA A 50 2.22 5.90 8.63
CA ALA A 50 3.49 5.52 9.25
C ALA A 50 3.42 5.50 10.79
N THR A 51 2.70 6.44 11.42
CA THR A 51 2.56 6.48 12.89
C THR A 51 1.76 5.32 13.47
N LEU A 52 0.91 4.67 12.66
CA LEU A 52 0.12 3.52 13.09
C LEU A 52 0.93 2.20 13.12
N LEU A 53 2.12 2.20 12.53
CA LEU A 53 3.01 1.05 12.49
C LEU A 53 4.17 1.24 13.46
N GLU A 54 4.46 0.23 14.26
CA GLU A 54 5.58 0.28 15.19
C GLU A 54 6.92 0.41 14.45
N GLY A 55 7.65 1.49 14.75
CA GLY A 55 8.89 1.86 14.04
C GLY A 55 8.64 2.29 12.58
N GLY A 56 7.40 2.63 12.23
CA GLY A 56 7.00 3.05 10.91
C GLY A 56 7.64 4.36 10.48
N ARG A 57 7.97 4.46 9.19
CA ARG A 57 8.48 5.69 8.57
C ARG A 57 7.80 5.91 7.23
N THR A 58 7.75 7.15 6.79
CA THR A 58 7.30 7.41 5.41
C THR A 58 8.31 6.83 4.42
N ALA A 59 7.84 6.23 3.34
CA ALA A 59 8.71 5.66 2.30
C ALA A 59 9.65 6.73 1.73
N HIS A 60 9.16 7.95 1.54
CA HIS A 60 9.96 9.09 1.12
C HIS A 60 11.15 9.37 2.06
N SER A 61 10.92 9.41 3.38
CA SER A 61 12.00 9.71 4.34
C SER A 61 12.97 8.53 4.51
N ALA A 62 12.46 7.30 4.55
CA ALA A 62 13.28 6.11 4.75
C ALA A 62 14.15 5.79 3.54
N LEU A 63 13.58 5.92 2.34
CA LEU A 63 14.26 5.58 1.08
C LEU A 63 14.91 6.80 0.42
N LYS A 64 14.74 8.02 0.96
CA LYS A 64 15.22 9.27 0.34
C LYS A 64 14.85 9.33 -1.15
N LEU A 65 13.57 9.10 -1.43
CA LEU A 65 13.04 9.11 -2.79
C LEU A 65 13.16 10.52 -3.39
N PRO A 66 13.61 10.68 -4.64
CA PRO A 66 13.59 11.97 -5.31
C PRO A 66 12.17 12.50 -5.45
N LEU A 67 11.96 13.80 -5.15
CA LEU A 67 10.66 14.46 -5.25
C LEU A 67 10.16 14.53 -6.71
N ASN A 68 11.07 14.67 -7.67
CA ASN A 68 10.76 14.69 -9.09
C ASN A 68 10.92 13.29 -9.70
N MET A 69 9.93 12.42 -9.48
CA MET A 69 9.90 11.08 -10.10
C MET A 69 9.70 11.11 -11.62
N GLN A 70 9.18 12.22 -12.16
CA GLN A 70 8.87 12.34 -13.59
C GLN A 70 10.11 12.53 -14.46
N SER A 71 11.08 13.34 -14.03
CA SER A 71 12.22 13.75 -14.84
C SER A 71 13.29 12.67 -15.02
N ASN A 72 13.37 11.70 -14.10
CA ASN A 72 14.37 10.64 -14.15
C ASN A 72 13.77 9.35 -14.71
N GLU A 73 14.38 8.81 -15.76
CA GLU A 73 13.95 7.52 -16.35
C GLU A 73 14.28 6.34 -15.41
N THR A 74 15.38 6.43 -14.65
CA THR A 74 15.87 5.37 -13.76
C THR A 74 16.12 5.88 -12.32
N PRO A 75 15.11 6.43 -11.61
CA PRO A 75 15.32 7.08 -10.31
C PRO A 75 15.79 6.07 -9.27
N THR A 76 16.93 6.29 -8.61
CA THR A 76 17.38 5.44 -7.49
C THR A 76 17.00 6.07 -6.14
N CYS A 77 16.89 5.27 -5.09
CA CYS A 77 16.77 5.78 -3.74
C CYS A 77 18.11 6.42 -3.34
N ASN A 78 18.12 7.68 -2.87
CA ASN A 78 19.35 8.40 -2.53
C ASN A 78 19.89 8.00 -1.14
N VAL A 79 20.03 6.70 -0.93
CA VAL A 79 20.54 6.11 0.31
C VAL A 79 22.01 5.77 0.09
N SER A 80 22.93 6.57 0.66
CA SER A 80 24.35 6.24 0.59
C SER A 80 24.66 4.98 1.43
N LYS A 81 25.58 4.15 0.93
CA LYS A 81 25.99 2.87 1.56
C LYS A 81 26.47 3.03 3.02
N ASN A 82 26.90 4.24 3.41
CA ASN A 82 27.44 4.55 4.73
C ASN A 82 26.38 4.95 5.77
N PHE A 83 25.11 5.09 5.38
CA PHE A 83 24.06 5.54 6.29
C PHE A 83 23.45 4.38 7.11
N ALA A 84 23.00 4.65 8.34
CA ALA A 84 22.40 3.62 9.21
C ALA A 84 21.22 2.88 8.56
N MET A 85 20.40 3.59 7.77
CA MET A 85 19.30 2.98 7.03
C MET A 85 19.77 2.02 5.92
N ALA A 86 20.94 2.26 5.33
CA ALA A 86 21.50 1.34 4.33
C ALA A 86 21.79 -0.03 4.96
N LYS A 87 22.35 -0.05 6.17
CA LYS A 87 22.58 -1.29 6.93
C LYS A 87 21.27 -2.02 7.24
N VAL A 88 20.22 -1.28 7.63
CA VAL A 88 18.88 -1.85 7.85
C VAL A 88 18.33 -2.45 6.56
N LEU A 89 18.43 -1.73 5.43
CA LEU A 89 17.99 -2.20 4.12
C LEU A 89 18.82 -3.38 3.59
N GLN A 90 20.09 -3.50 3.96
CA GLN A 90 20.93 -4.66 3.61
C GLN A 90 20.49 -5.91 4.36
N GLN A 91 20.15 -5.78 5.65
CA GLN A 91 19.88 -6.92 6.53
C GLN A 91 18.39 -7.27 6.63
N CYS A 92 17.47 -6.39 6.21
CA CYS A 92 16.05 -6.65 6.35
C CYS A 92 15.58 -7.89 5.58
N LYS A 93 14.71 -8.69 6.18
CA LYS A 93 14.11 -9.86 5.52
C LYS A 93 12.75 -9.52 4.92
N LEU A 94 12.05 -8.55 5.50
CA LEU A 94 10.75 -8.06 5.06
C LEU A 94 10.75 -6.53 5.01
N ILE A 95 10.16 -5.98 3.95
CA ILE A 95 9.76 -4.58 3.87
C ILE A 95 8.26 -4.56 3.62
N VAL A 96 7.52 -3.94 4.53
CA VAL A 96 6.10 -3.65 4.33
C VAL A 96 5.95 -2.21 3.86
N TRP A 97 5.08 -1.98 2.88
CA TRP A 97 4.71 -0.65 2.43
C TRP A 97 3.19 -0.51 2.48
N ASP A 98 2.71 0.18 3.51
CA ASP A 98 1.29 0.49 3.71
C ASP A 98 0.85 1.72 2.91
N GLU A 99 -0.41 1.75 2.54
CA GLU A 99 -0.99 2.77 1.64
C GLU A 99 -0.17 2.94 0.34
N CYS A 100 0.30 1.83 -0.24
CA CYS A 100 1.21 1.87 -1.39
C CYS A 100 0.54 2.40 -2.67
N THR A 101 -0.79 2.43 -2.74
CA THR A 101 -1.55 2.84 -3.94
C THR A 101 -1.34 4.29 -4.32
N MET A 102 -1.00 5.14 -3.35
CA MET A 102 -0.59 6.53 -3.56
C MET A 102 0.83 6.67 -4.13
N ALA A 103 1.63 5.61 -4.15
CA ALA A 103 3.02 5.66 -4.59
C ALA A 103 3.14 5.54 -6.10
N HIS A 104 4.02 6.35 -6.68
CA HIS A 104 4.39 6.26 -8.08
C HIS A 104 5.15 4.94 -8.35
N LYS A 105 4.91 4.26 -9.48
CA LYS A 105 5.55 2.99 -9.88
C LYS A 105 7.08 3.05 -9.83
N LYS A 106 7.63 4.17 -10.28
CA LYS A 106 9.06 4.45 -10.27
C LYS A 106 9.67 4.37 -8.86
N SER A 107 8.90 4.65 -7.81
CA SER A 107 9.35 4.52 -6.42
C SER A 107 9.59 3.05 -6.03
N LEU A 108 8.72 2.15 -6.49
CA LEU A 108 8.88 0.70 -6.28
C LEU A 108 10.08 0.17 -7.09
N GLU A 109 10.24 0.64 -8.32
CA GLU A 109 11.38 0.28 -9.19
C GLU A 109 12.71 0.84 -8.67
N ALA A 110 12.69 2.04 -8.07
CA ALA A 110 13.82 2.63 -7.38
C ALA A 110 14.25 1.75 -6.19
N LEU A 111 13.29 1.31 -5.38
CA LEU A 111 13.54 0.42 -4.25
C LEU A 111 14.16 -0.91 -4.69
N ASP A 112 13.65 -1.52 -5.76
CA ASP A 112 14.23 -2.76 -6.33
C ASP A 112 15.69 -2.55 -6.75
N ARG A 113 15.98 -1.51 -7.53
CA ARG A 113 17.33 -1.19 -8.00
C ARG A 113 18.29 -0.88 -6.84
N THR A 114 17.85 -0.10 -5.86
CA THR A 114 18.67 0.21 -4.70
C THR A 114 18.96 -1.01 -3.85
N LEU A 115 17.99 -1.90 -3.60
CA LEU A 115 18.26 -3.10 -2.81
C LEU A 115 19.17 -4.09 -3.53
N LYS A 116 19.08 -4.18 -4.86
CA LYS A 116 20.03 -4.97 -5.66
C LYS A 116 21.46 -4.47 -5.50
N ASP A 117 21.69 -3.16 -5.61
CA ASP A 117 23.01 -2.55 -5.42
C ASP A 117 23.50 -2.63 -3.97
N LEU A 118 22.64 -2.35 -2.98
CA LEU A 118 23.02 -2.39 -1.57
C LEU A 118 23.42 -3.79 -1.11
N ARG A 119 22.78 -4.82 -1.65
CA ARG A 119 23.00 -6.22 -1.25
C ARG A 119 23.91 -7.00 -2.19
N SER A 120 24.38 -6.37 -3.28
CA SER A 120 25.14 -7.04 -4.34
C SER A 120 24.45 -8.32 -4.84
N ASN A 121 23.11 -8.29 -4.95
CA ASN A 121 22.29 -9.43 -5.33
C ASN A 121 21.30 -9.02 -6.42
N ASN A 122 21.41 -9.62 -7.61
CA ASN A 122 20.58 -9.28 -8.77
C ASN A 122 19.14 -9.84 -8.71
N ASN A 123 18.80 -10.63 -7.69
CA ASN A 123 17.42 -11.04 -7.41
C ASN A 123 16.54 -9.81 -7.13
N ARG A 124 15.22 -9.96 -7.32
CA ARG A 124 14.25 -8.89 -7.02
C ARG A 124 14.42 -8.42 -5.57
N PHE A 125 14.49 -7.11 -5.37
CA PHE A 125 14.73 -6.45 -4.10
C PHE A 125 15.95 -6.99 -3.33
N GLY A 126 16.97 -7.48 -4.05
CA GLY A 126 18.14 -8.13 -3.48
C GLY A 126 17.78 -9.30 -2.54
N GLY A 127 16.73 -10.06 -2.90
CA GLY A 127 16.25 -11.20 -2.13
C GLY A 127 15.32 -10.86 -0.95
N ALA A 128 15.05 -9.57 -0.69
CA ALA A 128 14.09 -9.17 0.33
C ALA A 128 12.65 -9.53 -0.06
N MET A 129 11.84 -9.87 0.93
CA MET A 129 10.40 -9.98 0.72
C MET A 129 9.75 -8.59 0.81
N ILE A 130 8.87 -8.29 -0.13
CA ILE A 130 8.09 -7.05 -0.16
C ILE A 130 6.61 -7.39 0.05
N LEU A 131 5.99 -6.75 1.02
CA LEU A 131 4.55 -6.77 1.23
C LEU A 131 4.01 -5.35 0.99
N LEU A 132 3.33 -5.17 -0.13
CA LEU A 132 2.59 -3.96 -0.45
C LEU A 132 1.18 -4.10 0.11
N ALA A 133 0.61 -3.04 0.67
CA ALA A 133 -0.75 -3.05 1.16
C ALA A 133 -1.45 -1.74 0.79
N GLY A 134 -2.74 -1.84 0.50
CA GLY A 134 -3.58 -0.69 0.22
C GLY A 134 -4.83 -1.05 -0.55
N ASP A 135 -5.54 -0.03 -0.98
CA ASP A 135 -6.82 -0.16 -1.67
C ASP A 135 -6.85 0.71 -2.93
N PHE A 136 -6.76 0.07 -4.10
CA PHE A 136 -6.81 0.79 -5.38
C PHE A 136 -8.17 1.44 -5.67
N ARG A 137 -9.20 1.16 -4.86
CA ARG A 137 -10.51 1.80 -4.94
C ARG A 137 -10.53 3.18 -4.25
N GLN A 138 -9.50 3.52 -3.48
CA GLN A 138 -9.47 4.77 -2.70
C GLN A 138 -8.76 5.89 -3.44
N THR A 139 -7.43 5.85 -3.52
CA THR A 139 -6.62 6.93 -4.08
C THR A 139 -5.51 6.38 -4.98
N LEU A 140 -5.37 7.01 -6.15
CA LEU A 140 -4.26 6.80 -7.07
C LEU A 140 -3.14 7.82 -6.79
N PRO A 141 -1.95 7.65 -7.38
CA PRO A 141 -0.86 8.63 -7.21
C PRO A 141 -1.28 10.01 -7.69
N VAL A 142 -1.13 11.02 -6.84
CA VAL A 142 -1.48 12.41 -7.20
C VAL A 142 -0.38 12.99 -8.08
N ILE A 143 -0.74 13.35 -9.31
CA ILE A 143 0.17 14.02 -10.25
C ILE A 143 -0.41 15.38 -10.65
N PRO A 144 0.25 16.50 -10.27
CA PRO A 144 -0.20 17.82 -10.66
C PRO A 144 -0.26 17.97 -12.19
N ARG A 145 -1.39 18.49 -12.69
CA ARG A 145 -1.60 18.78 -14.13
C ARG A 145 -1.51 17.55 -15.04
N SER A 146 -1.88 16.38 -14.53
CA SER A 146 -1.83 15.12 -15.29
C SER A 146 -3.15 14.76 -15.96
N THR A 147 -3.07 13.93 -16.99
CA THR A 147 -4.25 13.29 -17.59
C THR A 147 -4.59 11.98 -16.87
N PRO A 148 -5.82 11.44 -16.99
CA PRO A 148 -6.15 10.13 -16.43
C PRO A 148 -5.22 9.00 -16.92
N ALA A 149 -4.73 9.11 -18.16
CA ALA A 149 -3.75 8.16 -18.70
C ALA A 149 -2.40 8.25 -17.96
N ASP A 150 -1.96 9.45 -17.59
CA ASP A 150 -0.73 9.66 -16.82
C ASP A 150 -0.84 9.11 -15.41
N GLU A 151 -1.99 9.28 -14.75
CA GLU A 151 -2.26 8.70 -13.42
C GLU A 151 -2.20 7.17 -13.46
N LEU A 152 -2.83 6.54 -14.45
CA LEU A 152 -2.76 5.09 -14.66
C LEU A 152 -1.34 4.62 -14.98
N ASN A 153 -0.61 5.38 -15.80
CA ASN A 153 0.79 5.11 -16.10
C ASN A 153 1.71 5.31 -14.89
N ALA A 154 1.30 6.06 -13.88
CA ALA A 154 2.03 6.22 -12.64
C ALA A 154 1.69 5.17 -11.58
N CYS A 155 0.53 4.52 -11.69
CA CYS A 155 0.09 3.50 -10.74
C CYS A 155 1.08 2.33 -10.64
N LEU A 156 1.21 1.74 -9.45
CA LEU A 156 2.04 0.54 -9.24
C LEU A 156 1.70 -0.62 -10.20
N LYS A 157 0.43 -0.75 -10.58
CA LYS A 157 -0.06 -1.76 -11.53
C LYS A 157 0.60 -1.68 -12.91
N SER A 158 1.06 -0.51 -13.33
CA SER A 158 1.77 -0.32 -14.61
C SER A 158 3.30 -0.42 -14.47
N SER A 159 3.81 -0.87 -13.33
CA SER A 159 5.22 -1.22 -13.15
C SER A 159 5.55 -2.56 -13.80
N ASN A 160 6.77 -2.67 -14.33
CA ASN A 160 7.32 -3.95 -14.80
C ASN A 160 7.44 -5.01 -13.69
N LEU A 161 7.48 -4.58 -12.42
CA LEU A 161 7.53 -5.48 -11.27
C LEU A 161 6.16 -6.09 -10.95
N TRP A 162 5.07 -5.46 -11.39
CA TRP A 162 3.71 -5.88 -11.03
C TRP A 162 3.35 -7.29 -11.51
N LYS A 163 3.90 -7.71 -12.65
CA LYS A 163 3.72 -9.08 -13.19
C LYS A 163 4.24 -10.20 -12.28
N HIS A 164 5.01 -9.86 -11.25
CA HIS A 164 5.55 -10.81 -10.27
C HIS A 164 4.86 -10.71 -8.91
N VAL A 165 3.84 -9.85 -8.77
CA VAL A 165 3.09 -9.64 -7.55
C VAL A 165 2.10 -10.78 -7.36
N LYS A 166 2.15 -11.40 -6.18
CA LYS A 166 1.10 -12.32 -5.71
C LYS A 166 0.07 -11.51 -4.93
N VAL A 167 -1.17 -11.49 -5.41
CA VAL A 167 -2.25 -10.76 -4.74
C VAL A 167 -2.87 -11.63 -3.65
N LEU A 168 -3.07 -11.04 -2.47
CA LEU A 168 -3.77 -11.57 -1.32
C LEU A 168 -4.95 -10.64 -1.03
N HIS A 169 -6.10 -11.17 -0.64
CA HIS A 169 -7.29 -10.37 -0.40
C HIS A 169 -7.73 -10.48 1.07
N LEU A 170 -8.02 -9.34 1.69
CA LEU A 170 -8.85 -9.29 2.89
C LEU A 170 -10.29 -9.00 2.47
N SER A 171 -11.19 -9.94 2.71
CA SER A 171 -12.59 -9.84 2.27
C SER A 171 -13.55 -9.43 3.39
N LYS A 172 -13.14 -9.61 4.64
CA LYS A 172 -13.99 -9.51 5.82
C LYS A 172 -13.87 -8.12 6.46
N ASN A 173 -14.96 -7.35 6.47
CA ASN A 173 -14.98 -6.03 7.10
C ASN A 173 -15.10 -6.15 8.62
N MET A 174 -13.95 -6.17 9.29
CA MET A 174 -13.85 -6.32 10.73
C MET A 174 -14.47 -5.14 11.49
N ARG A 175 -14.45 -3.92 10.93
CA ARG A 175 -15.02 -2.72 11.59
C ARG A 175 -16.52 -2.86 11.80
N VAL A 176 -17.23 -3.34 10.78
CA VAL A 176 -18.68 -3.51 10.82
C VAL A 176 -19.07 -4.77 11.60
N GLU A 177 -18.32 -5.85 11.41
CA GLU A 177 -18.66 -7.13 12.03
C GLU A 177 -18.55 -7.10 13.56
N LEU A 178 -17.56 -6.39 14.09
CA LEU A 178 -17.39 -6.20 15.54
C LEU A 178 -18.54 -5.41 16.17
N GLN A 179 -19.26 -4.60 15.38
CA GLN A 179 -20.39 -3.79 15.85
C GLN A 179 -21.74 -4.51 15.70
N ASN A 180 -21.78 -5.65 14.98
CA ASN A 180 -22.96 -6.45 14.69
C ASN A 180 -24.15 -5.63 14.14
N ASP A 181 -23.87 -4.53 13.44
CA ASP A 181 -24.87 -3.62 12.89
C ASP A 181 -25.25 -4.03 11.46
N GLN A 182 -26.53 -4.36 11.25
CA GLN A 182 -27.06 -4.70 9.93
C GLN A 182 -27.01 -3.50 8.96
N SER A 183 -27.17 -2.27 9.45
CA SER A 183 -27.11 -1.06 8.62
C SER A 183 -25.68 -0.82 8.12
N GLY A 184 -24.69 -0.97 9.00
CA GLY A 184 -23.28 -0.93 8.65
C GLY A 184 -22.87 -1.97 7.59
N ASN A 185 -23.46 -3.17 7.62
CA ASN A 185 -23.19 -4.22 6.63
C ASN A 185 -23.70 -3.83 5.23
N ILE A 186 -24.91 -3.28 5.15
CA ILE A 186 -25.49 -2.79 3.90
C ILE A 186 -24.64 -1.64 3.35
N PHE A 187 -24.30 -0.67 4.20
CA PHE A 187 -23.48 0.48 3.82
C PHE A 187 -22.08 0.07 3.35
N SER A 188 -21.40 -0.84 4.06
CA SER A 188 -20.11 -1.36 3.63
C SER A 188 -20.16 -2.04 2.26
N LYS A 189 -21.25 -2.77 1.97
CA LYS A 189 -21.43 -3.40 0.67
C LYS A 189 -21.62 -2.36 -0.43
N GLN A 190 -22.42 -1.33 -0.17
CA GLN A 190 -22.59 -0.19 -1.09
C GLN A 190 -21.27 0.51 -1.39
N LEU A 191 -20.43 0.77 -0.38
CA LEU A 191 -19.11 1.37 -0.58
C LEU A 191 -18.20 0.52 -1.48
N ILE A 192 -18.22 -0.80 -1.30
CA ILE A 192 -17.48 -1.73 -2.16
C ILE A 192 -18.03 -1.71 -3.59
N ASP A 193 -19.34 -1.68 -3.77
CA ASP A 193 -19.98 -1.63 -5.08
C ASP A 193 -19.68 -0.30 -5.81
N ILE A 194 -19.64 0.82 -5.07
CA ILE A 194 -19.20 2.13 -5.57
C ILE A 194 -17.73 2.06 -6.01
N GLY A 195 -16.85 1.56 -5.17
CA GLY A 195 -15.42 1.43 -5.49
C GLY A 195 -15.13 0.49 -6.67
N ASN A 196 -16.03 -0.47 -6.93
CA ASN A 196 -15.94 -1.37 -8.08
C ASN A 196 -16.66 -0.85 -9.34
N GLY A 197 -17.27 0.34 -9.30
CA GLY A 197 -18.04 0.90 -10.41
C GLY A 197 -19.32 0.13 -10.75
N LYS A 198 -19.87 -0.62 -9.78
CA LYS A 198 -21.12 -1.40 -9.94
C LYS A 198 -22.36 -0.67 -9.44
N PHE A 199 -22.16 0.48 -8.80
CA PHE A 199 -23.25 1.28 -8.27
C PHE A 199 -23.91 2.11 -9.39
N PRO A 200 -25.25 2.18 -9.45
CA PRO A 200 -25.95 2.95 -10.47
C PRO A 200 -25.56 4.43 -10.40
N ILE A 201 -25.16 4.97 -11.55
CA ILE A 201 -24.83 6.38 -11.75
C ILE A 201 -25.99 7.01 -12.50
N ASP A 202 -26.43 8.18 -12.06
CA ASP A 202 -27.35 8.99 -12.83
C ASP A 202 -26.62 9.50 -14.10
N MET A 203 -27.08 9.05 -15.26
CA MET A 203 -26.49 9.41 -16.55
C MET A 203 -26.63 10.91 -16.87
N LEU A 204 -27.53 11.65 -16.21
CA LEU A 204 -27.74 13.09 -16.42
C LEU A 204 -26.83 13.96 -15.56
N THR A 205 -26.53 13.54 -14.33
CA THR A 205 -25.72 14.33 -13.38
C THR A 205 -24.31 13.78 -13.20
N ALA A 206 -24.02 12.58 -13.71
CA ALA A 206 -22.81 11.81 -13.43
C ALA A 206 -22.55 11.62 -11.91
N CYS A 207 -23.58 11.81 -11.08
CA CYS A 207 -23.53 11.59 -9.63
C CYS A 207 -24.07 10.20 -9.28
N PHE A 208 -23.61 9.65 -8.15
CA PHE A 208 -24.20 8.42 -7.61
C PHE A 208 -25.65 8.67 -7.20
N CYS A 209 -26.58 7.84 -7.68
CA CYS A 209 -27.97 7.88 -7.24
C CYS A 209 -28.07 7.38 -5.79
N TYR A 210 -27.94 8.28 -4.82
CA TYR A 210 -28.20 7.99 -3.41
C TYR A 210 -29.60 8.45 -3.02
N ASP A 211 -30.48 7.51 -2.68
CA ASP A 211 -31.76 7.84 -2.07
C ASP A 211 -31.54 8.09 -0.56
N TYR A 212 -31.54 9.36 -0.16
CA TYR A 212 -31.24 9.83 1.21
C TYR A 212 -32.19 9.28 2.29
N LYS A 213 -33.25 8.56 1.91
CA LYS A 213 -34.30 8.06 2.82
C LYS A 213 -33.94 6.77 3.58
N GLN A 214 -32.83 6.11 3.27
CA GLN A 214 -32.48 4.79 3.85
C GLN A 214 -31.35 4.77 4.90
N VAL A 215 -30.78 5.92 5.27
CA VAL A 215 -29.68 5.96 6.27
C VAL A 215 -30.11 6.79 7.48
N PRO A 216 -30.24 6.19 8.69
CA PRO A 216 -30.37 6.97 9.92
C PRO A 216 -29.15 7.89 10.04
N GLY A 217 -29.39 9.19 10.27
CA GLY A 217 -28.42 10.30 10.14
C GLY A 217 -27.15 10.26 11.02
N ALA A 218 -26.80 9.13 11.62
CA ALA A 218 -25.63 8.93 12.46
C ALA A 218 -24.38 8.42 11.70
N ILE A 219 -24.52 7.82 10.51
CA ILE A 219 -23.42 7.08 9.85
C ILE A 219 -22.43 7.99 9.08
N ILE A 220 -22.83 9.21 8.73
CA ILE A 220 -22.02 10.13 7.91
C ILE A 220 -20.80 10.70 8.67
N LYS A 221 -20.72 10.54 10.01
CA LYS A 221 -19.58 11.04 10.80
C LYS A 221 -18.34 10.13 10.80
N CYS A 222 -18.41 8.90 10.32
CA CYS A 222 -17.29 7.94 10.45
C CYS A 222 -16.35 7.86 9.23
N LEU A 223 -16.47 8.78 8.27
CA LEU A 223 -15.59 8.78 7.09
C LEU A 223 -14.37 9.71 7.21
N TRP A 224 -14.22 10.46 8.30
CA TRP A 224 -13.10 11.39 8.48
C TRP A 224 -12.55 11.50 9.93
N TYR A 225 -12.70 10.48 10.77
CA TYR A 225 -11.94 10.33 12.02
C TYR A 225 -11.70 8.86 12.35
#